data_AF-A0A1Z7WWS2-F1
#
_entry.id   AF-A0A1Z7WWS2-F1
#
_cell.length_a   1.000
_cell.length_b   1.000
_cell.length_c   1.000
_cell.angle_alpha   90.00
_cell.angle_beta   90.00
_cell.angle_gamma   90.00
#
_symmetry.space_group_name_H-M   'P 1'
#
loop_
_entity.id
_entity.type
_entity.pdbx_description
1 polymer ?
#
loop_
_entity_poly.entity_id
_entity_poly.type
_entity_poly.pdbx_seq_one_letter_code
_entity_poly.pdbx_strand_id
1 'polypeptide(L)'
;MEELPQEILSELQNIKWLLVVLVVVVLHFTFYFFYALNKLTKEGGAIGKKIKHKERSAELEEMLAKGDAVAAKFTAQEWTISHPNEPWAHWYLAKAYDQLGDFVETKKSLVLIQKISPTWNDAIGPWLESIEEHLTPKGV
;
A
#
# COMPACT_ATOMS: atom_id res chain seq x y z
N MET A 1 6.10 69.65 30.47
CA MET A 1 4.95 68.76 30.27
C MET A 1 4.95 68.20 28.84
N GLU A 2 6.08 67.62 28.40
CA GLU A 2 6.23 67.01 27.06
C GLU A 2 6.65 65.53 27.14
N GLU A 3 6.80 64.95 28.34
CA GLU A 3 7.30 63.57 28.52
C GLU A 3 6.21 62.50 28.39
N LEU A 4 4.97 62.82 28.79
CA LEU A 4 3.80 61.93 28.65
C LEU A 4 3.56 61.39 27.22
N PRO A 5 3.64 62.20 26.14
CA PRO A 5 3.45 61.67 24.78
C PRO A 5 4.57 60.73 24.35
N GLN A 6 5.82 60.90 24.83
CA GLN A 6 6.92 60.02 24.46
C GLN A 6 6.82 58.65 25.14
N GLU A 7 6.40 58.60 26.41
CA GLU A 7 6.14 57.35 27.12
C GLU A 7 5.01 56.54 26.45
N ILE A 8 3.90 57.20 26.11
CA ILE A 8 2.76 56.56 25.44
C ILE A 8 3.16 56.02 24.05
N LEU A 9 3.98 56.76 23.29
CA LEU A 9 4.51 56.30 22.00
C LEU A 9 5.39 55.05 22.16
N SER A 10 6.23 55.01 23.20
CA SER A 10 7.10 53.86 23.50
C SER A 10 6.29 52.61 23.88
N GLU A 11 5.29 52.77 24.76
CA GLU A 11 4.39 51.68 25.14
C GLU A 11 3.61 51.13 23.96
N LEU A 12 3.10 52.01 23.09
CA LEU A 12 2.36 51.61 21.90
C LEU A 12 3.25 50.84 20.92
N GLN A 13 4.51 51.25 20.76
CA GLN A 13 5.49 50.57 19.93
C GLN A 13 5.84 49.19 20.49
N ASN A 14 5.98 49.07 21.82
CA ASN A 14 6.21 47.78 22.48
C ASN A 14 5.04 46.82 22.31
N ILE A 15 3.80 47.29 22.50
CA ILE A 15 2.58 46.50 22.30
C ILE A 15 2.51 45.99 20.85
N LYS A 16 2.83 46.84 19.87
CA LYS A 16 2.82 46.45 18.45
C LYS A 16 3.81 45.31 18.17
N TRP A 17 5.03 45.38 18.69
CA TRP A 17 6.01 44.33 18.51
C TRP A 17 5.63 43.03 19.23
N LEU A 18 5.03 43.12 20.42
CA LEU A 18 4.49 41.95 21.13
C LEU A 18 3.38 41.25 20.33
N LEU A 19 2.49 42.02 19.70
CA LEU A 19 1.45 41.47 18.82
C LEU A 19 2.03 40.77 17.60
N VAL A 20 3.06 41.34 16.97
CA VAL A 20 3.76 40.71 15.83
C VAL A 20 4.39 39.38 16.24
N VAL A 21 5.09 39.33 17.38
CA VAL A 21 5.68 38.10 17.90
C VAL A 21 4.60 37.05 18.16
N LEU A 22 3.48 37.45 18.76
CA LEU A 22 2.37 36.55 19.04
C LEU A 22 1.80 35.93 17.75
N VAL A 23 1.62 36.73 16.70
CA VAL A 23 1.17 36.23 15.40
C VAL A 23 2.17 35.24 14.79
N VAL A 24 3.47 35.54 14.84
CA VAL A 24 4.51 34.65 14.32
C VAL A 24 4.53 33.32 15.06
N VAL A 25 4.38 33.33 16.38
CA VAL A 25 4.31 32.12 17.20
C VAL A 25 3.10 31.27 16.81
N VAL A 26 1.92 31.88 16.65
CA VAL A 26 0.71 31.17 16.21
C VAL A 26 0.88 30.58 14.80
N LEU A 27 1.48 31.33 13.87
CA LEU A 27 1.76 30.83 12.52
C LEU A 27 2.75 29.66 12.55
N HIS A 28 3.77 29.72 13.40
CA HIS A 28 4.73 28.64 13.57
C HIS A 28 4.04 27.36 14.08
N PHE A 29 3.24 27.48 15.15
CA PHE A 29 2.52 26.33 15.70
C PHE A 29 1.50 25.75 14.72
N THR A 30 0.75 26.59 14.01
CA THR A 30 -0.20 26.12 12.99
C THR A 30 0.52 25.42 11.84
N PHE A 31 1.63 25.97 11.34
CA PHE A 31 2.47 25.33 10.34
C PHE A 31 2.96 23.94 10.79
N TYR A 32 3.49 23.84 12.01
CA TYR A 32 3.94 22.55 12.57
C TYR A 32 2.79 21.55 12.73
N PHE A 33 1.62 22.01 13.16
CA PHE A 33 0.44 21.16 13.27
C PHE A 33 0.01 20.59 11.92
N PHE A 34 -0.10 21.43 10.89
CA PHE A 34 -0.43 20.98 9.53
C PHE A 34 0.66 20.08 8.94
N TYR A 35 1.94 20.36 9.19
CA TYR A 35 3.05 19.50 8.78
C TYR A 35 2.96 18.11 9.43
N ALA A 36 2.69 18.05 10.74
CA ALA A 36 2.52 16.80 11.46
C ALA A 36 1.33 16.00 10.95
N LEU A 37 0.18 16.64 10.71
CA LEU A 37 -1.01 16.01 10.12
C LEU A 37 -0.74 15.44 8.72
N ASN A 38 -0.06 16.20 7.86
CA ASN A 38 0.29 15.74 6.51
C ASN A 38 1.27 14.57 6.52
N LYS A 39 2.16 14.49 7.52
CA LYS A 39 3.06 13.34 7.70
C LYS A 39 2.29 12.11 8.18
N LEU A 40 1.40 12.28 9.17
CA LEU A 40 0.64 11.19 9.78
C LEU A 40 -0.35 10.54 8.80
N THR A 41 -1.00 11.34 7.95
CA THR A 41 -1.93 10.85 6.92
C THR A 41 -1.23 10.04 5.82
N LYS A 42 -0.02 10.44 5.42
CA LYS A 42 0.79 9.69 4.45
C LYS A 42 1.29 8.36 5.02
N GLU A 43 1.74 8.35 6.26
CA GLU A 43 2.24 7.14 6.92
C GLU A 43 1.09 6.19 7.32
N GLY A 44 -0.03 6.71 7.82
CA GLY A 44 -1.22 5.92 8.19
C GLY A 44 -1.85 5.17 7.01
N GLY A 45 -1.90 5.80 5.83
CA GLY A 45 -2.37 5.15 4.61
C GLY A 45 -1.46 4.01 4.14
N ALA A 46 -0.14 4.18 4.26
CA ALA A 46 0.84 3.14 3.89
C ALA A 46 0.85 1.98 4.90
N ILE A 47 0.72 2.27 6.20
CA ILE A 47 0.63 1.25 7.26
C ILE A 47 -0.66 0.44 7.12
N GLY A 48 -1.80 1.11 6.91
CA GLY A 48 -3.09 0.43 6.71
C GLY A 48 -3.09 -0.52 5.50
N LYS A 49 -2.46 -0.11 4.38
CA LYS A 49 -2.29 -0.99 3.21
C LYS A 49 -1.40 -2.20 3.50
N LYS A 50 -0.28 -2.01 4.20
CA LYS A 50 0.64 -3.12 4.56
C LYS A 50 -0.01 -4.14 5.50
N ILE A 51 -0.80 -3.67 6.46
CA ILE A 51 -1.53 -4.54 7.39
C ILE A 51 -2.55 -5.38 6.63
N LYS A 52 -3.39 -4.75 5.79
CA LYS A 52 -4.39 -5.45 4.98
C LYS A 52 -3.78 -6.48 4.03
N HIS A 53 -2.67 -6.15 3.37
CA HIS A 53 -1.93 -7.09 2.53
C HIS A 53 -1.46 -8.32 3.32
N LYS A 54 -0.83 -8.10 4.48
CA LYS A 54 -0.28 -9.18 5.31
C LYS A 54 -1.38 -10.11 5.84
N GLU A 55 -2.46 -9.53 6.33
CA GLU A 55 -3.62 -10.28 6.84
C GLU A 55 -4.26 -11.13 5.74
N ARG A 56 -4.53 -10.53 4.58
CA ARG A 56 -5.11 -11.24 3.43
C ARG A 56 -4.19 -12.33 2.87
N SER A 57 -2.89 -12.10 2.86
CA SER A 57 -1.90 -13.11 2.46
C SER A 57 -1.92 -14.31 3.42
N ALA A 58 -1.95 -14.05 4.73
CA ALA A 58 -1.99 -15.12 5.74
C ALA A 58 -3.29 -15.94 5.66
N GLU A 59 -4.44 -15.27 5.46
CA GLU A 59 -5.73 -15.94 5.26
C GLU A 59 -5.71 -16.87 4.04
N LEU A 60 -5.17 -16.41 2.91
CA LEU A 60 -5.05 -17.21 1.69
C LEU A 60 -4.07 -18.38 1.85
N GLU A 61 -2.93 -18.16 2.51
CA GLU A 61 -1.99 -19.24 2.84
C GLU A 61 -2.66 -20.30 3.73
N GLU A 62 -3.45 -19.90 4.71
CA GLU A 62 -4.19 -20.81 5.59
C GLU A 62 -5.24 -21.61 4.82
N MET A 63 -6.03 -20.97 3.94
CA MET A 63 -7.03 -21.66 3.10
C MET A 63 -6.39 -22.70 2.19
N LEU A 64 -5.31 -22.32 1.49
CA LEU A 64 -4.56 -23.23 0.61
C LEU A 64 -3.95 -24.40 1.40
N ALA A 65 -3.37 -24.13 2.57
CA ALA A 65 -2.80 -25.16 3.45
C ALA A 65 -3.86 -26.14 3.97
N LYS A 66 -5.10 -25.68 4.21
CA LYS A 66 -6.23 -26.53 4.59
C LYS A 66 -6.82 -27.34 3.44
N GLY A 67 -6.40 -27.08 2.19
CA GLY A 67 -6.98 -27.71 1.01
C GLY A 67 -8.22 -27.03 0.46
N ASP A 68 -8.62 -25.89 1.01
CA ASP A 68 -9.79 -25.13 0.56
C ASP A 68 -9.44 -24.21 -0.63
N ALA A 69 -9.01 -24.84 -1.72
CA ALA A 69 -8.56 -24.14 -2.92
C ALA A 69 -9.70 -23.38 -3.63
N VAL A 70 -10.96 -23.80 -3.44
CA VAL A 70 -12.13 -23.12 -4.00
C VAL A 70 -12.37 -21.79 -3.29
N ALA A 71 -12.37 -21.78 -1.95
CA ALA A 71 -12.48 -20.52 -1.20
C ALA A 71 -11.27 -19.61 -1.47
N ALA A 72 -10.06 -20.18 -1.48
CA ALA A 72 -8.85 -19.42 -1.78
C ALA A 72 -8.91 -18.76 -3.16
N LYS A 73 -9.40 -19.47 -4.18
CA LYS A 73 -9.61 -18.91 -5.53
C LYS A 73 -10.56 -17.72 -5.49
N PHE A 74 -11.71 -17.84 -4.84
CA PHE A 74 -12.71 -16.77 -4.79
C PHE A 74 -12.16 -15.52 -4.08
N THR A 75 -11.52 -15.71 -2.93
CA THR A 75 -10.90 -14.63 -2.15
C THR A 75 -9.76 -13.96 -2.93
N ALA A 76 -8.90 -14.73 -3.60
CA ALA A 76 -7.81 -14.18 -4.42
C ALA A 76 -8.37 -13.44 -5.65
N GLN A 77 -9.44 -13.93 -6.26
CA GLN A 77 -10.11 -13.26 -7.38
C GLN A 77 -10.74 -11.92 -6.97
N GLU A 78 -11.36 -11.85 -5.79
CA GLU A 78 -11.83 -10.56 -5.25
C GLU A 78 -10.66 -9.59 -5.02
N TRP A 79 -9.52 -10.11 -4.57
CA TRP A 79 -8.32 -9.31 -4.42
C TRP A 79 -7.81 -8.78 -5.76
N THR A 80 -7.75 -9.60 -6.82
CA THR A 80 -7.33 -9.11 -8.15
C THR A 80 -8.31 -8.09 -8.73
N ILE A 81 -9.61 -8.17 -8.42
CA ILE A 81 -10.59 -7.14 -8.83
C ILE A 81 -10.30 -5.81 -8.11
N SER A 82 -10.06 -5.85 -6.80
CA SER A 82 -9.79 -4.65 -6.01
C SER A 82 -8.40 -4.04 -6.25
N HIS A 83 -7.42 -4.88 -6.61
CA HIS A 83 -6.02 -4.51 -6.81
C HIS A 83 -5.46 -5.20 -8.08
N PRO A 84 -5.87 -4.76 -9.29
CA PRO A 84 -5.55 -5.48 -10.53
C PRO A 84 -4.08 -5.50 -10.91
N ASN A 85 -3.28 -4.55 -10.39
CA ASN A 85 -1.85 -4.47 -10.66
C ASN A 85 -0.99 -4.98 -9.48
N GLU A 86 -1.59 -5.72 -8.55
CA GLU A 86 -0.86 -6.30 -7.41
C GLU A 86 -0.43 -7.74 -7.73
N PRO A 87 0.88 -8.02 -7.90
CA PRO A 87 1.35 -9.35 -8.30
C PRO A 87 1.03 -10.43 -7.26
N TRP A 88 0.98 -10.09 -5.97
CA TRP A 88 0.63 -11.02 -4.91
C TRP A 88 -0.80 -11.57 -5.04
N ALA A 89 -1.76 -10.73 -5.45
CA ALA A 89 -3.14 -11.18 -5.65
C ALA A 89 -3.21 -12.24 -6.76
N HIS A 90 -2.52 -11.99 -7.89
CA HIS A 90 -2.43 -12.93 -9.00
C HIS A 90 -1.62 -14.19 -8.64
N TRP A 91 -0.64 -14.08 -7.75
CA TRP A 91 0.15 -15.21 -7.27
C TRP A 91 -0.69 -16.20 -6.46
N TYR A 92 -1.49 -15.70 -5.51
CA TYR A 92 -2.39 -16.57 -4.74
C TYR A 92 -3.51 -17.14 -5.61
N LEU A 93 -3.99 -16.37 -6.59
CA LEU A 93 -4.95 -16.87 -7.56
C LEU A 93 -4.36 -18.03 -8.39
N ALA A 94 -3.10 -17.89 -8.85
CA ALA A 94 -2.39 -18.96 -9.55
C ALA A 94 -2.24 -20.22 -8.68
N LYS A 95 -1.81 -20.07 -7.41
CA LYS A 95 -1.71 -21.21 -6.47
C LYS A 95 -3.05 -21.92 -6.28
N ALA A 96 -4.14 -21.16 -6.16
CA ALA A 96 -5.47 -21.74 -6.02
C ALA A 96 -5.89 -22.51 -7.28
N TYR A 97 -5.64 -21.97 -8.48
CA TYR A 97 -5.90 -22.68 -9.73
C TYR A 97 -5.06 -23.95 -9.87
N ASP A 98 -3.79 -23.90 -9.49
CA ASP A 98 -2.88 -25.04 -9.55
C ASP A 98 -3.34 -26.18 -8.64
N GLN A 99 -3.74 -25.87 -7.41
CA GLN A 99 -4.29 -26.84 -6.46
C GLN A 99 -5.63 -27.43 -6.91
N LEU A 100 -6.39 -26.72 -7.75
CA LEU A 100 -7.60 -27.20 -8.41
C LEU A 100 -7.32 -28.00 -9.70
N GLY A 101 -6.06 -28.04 -10.16
CA GLY A 101 -5.66 -28.70 -11.41
C GLY A 101 -5.97 -27.91 -12.68
N ASP A 102 -6.32 -26.62 -12.57
CA ASP A 102 -6.60 -25.75 -13.72
C ASP A 102 -5.32 -25.08 -14.23
N PHE A 103 -4.46 -25.87 -14.85
CA PHE A 103 -3.14 -25.45 -15.34
C PHE A 103 -3.20 -24.32 -16.37
N VAL A 104 -4.30 -24.20 -17.13
CA VAL A 104 -4.48 -23.14 -18.13
C VAL A 104 -4.65 -21.79 -17.42
N GLU A 105 -5.54 -21.72 -16.42
CA GLU A 105 -5.76 -20.50 -15.65
C GLU A 105 -4.58 -20.16 -14.73
N THR A 106 -3.87 -21.17 -14.21
CA THR A 106 -2.59 -20.97 -13.51
C THR A 106 -1.59 -20.26 -14.42
N LYS A 107 -1.36 -20.77 -15.64
CA LYS A 107 -0.43 -20.17 -16.61
C LYS A 107 -0.81 -18.73 -16.93
N LYS A 108 -2.09 -18.46 -17.19
CA LYS A 108 -2.59 -17.10 -17.47
C LYS A 108 -2.26 -16.13 -16.33
N SER A 109 -2.50 -16.56 -15.09
CA SER A 109 -2.25 -15.75 -13.90
C SER A 109 -0.75 -15.45 -13.74
N LEU A 110 0.12 -16.45 -13.91
CA LEU A 110 1.57 -16.27 -13.84
C LEU A 110 2.12 -15.37 -14.96
N VAL A 111 1.66 -15.53 -16.20
CA VAL A 111 2.04 -14.64 -17.31
C VAL A 111 1.62 -13.20 -17.04
N LEU A 112 0.47 -12.99 -16.39
CA LEU A 112 0.03 -11.66 -15.99
C LEU A 112 0.96 -11.06 -14.92
N ILE A 113 1.44 -11.85 -13.95
CA ILE A 113 2.46 -11.43 -13.00
C ILE A 113 3.73 -10.96 -13.72
N GLN A 114 4.23 -11.70 -14.72
CA GLN A 114 5.40 -11.27 -15.51
C GLN A 114 5.20 -9.90 -16.17
N LYS A 115 3.99 -9.65 -16.69
CA LYS A 115 3.64 -8.38 -17.35
C LYS A 115 3.56 -7.22 -16.36
N ILE A 116 2.98 -7.45 -15.19
CA ILE A 116 2.77 -6.42 -14.16
C ILE A 116 4.09 -6.12 -13.43
N SER A 117 4.86 -7.15 -13.11
CA SER A 117 6.08 -7.04 -12.31
C SER A 117 7.16 -8.01 -12.81
N PRO A 118 8.01 -7.58 -13.75
CA PRO A 118 9.12 -8.40 -14.27
C PRO A 118 10.10 -8.87 -13.19
N THR A 119 10.15 -8.19 -12.03
CA THR A 119 10.98 -8.61 -10.89
C THR A 119 10.59 -9.97 -10.30
N TRP A 120 9.40 -10.48 -10.62
CA TRP A 120 8.92 -11.79 -10.19
C TRP A 120 9.38 -12.94 -11.09
N ASN A 121 9.99 -12.65 -12.24
CA ASN A 121 10.31 -13.66 -13.26
C ASN A 121 11.13 -14.83 -12.69
N ASP A 122 12.10 -14.55 -11.82
CA ASP A 122 12.93 -15.60 -11.21
C ASP A 122 12.11 -16.51 -10.28
N ALA A 123 11.11 -15.97 -9.59
CA ALA A 123 10.25 -16.72 -8.67
C ALA A 123 9.21 -17.58 -9.41
N ILE A 124 8.69 -17.09 -10.54
CA ILE A 124 7.60 -17.75 -11.28
C ILE A 124 8.08 -18.55 -12.49
N GLY A 125 9.32 -18.39 -12.93
CA GLY A 125 9.93 -19.13 -14.03
C GLY A 125 9.81 -20.65 -13.86
N PRO A 126 10.23 -21.23 -12.72
CA PRO A 126 10.10 -22.66 -12.48
C PRO A 126 8.65 -23.16 -12.49
N TRP A 127 7.70 -22.33 -12.04
CA TRP A 127 6.28 -22.67 -12.06
C TRP A 127 5.72 -22.70 -13.48
N LEU A 128 6.08 -21.71 -14.30
CA LEU A 128 5.68 -21.65 -15.71
C LEU A 128 6.22 -22.84 -16.51
N GLU A 129 7.48 -23.23 -16.29
CA GLU A 129 8.08 -24.41 -16.91
C GLU A 129 7.34 -25.69 -16.52
N SER A 130 7.09 -25.89 -15.22
CA SER A 130 6.35 -27.05 -14.72
C SER A 130 4.95 -27.15 -15.30
N ILE A 131 4.21 -26.04 -15.36
CA ILE A 131 2.86 -25.99 -15.95
C ILE A 131 2.89 -26.29 -17.45
N GLU A 132 3.93 -25.84 -18.15
CA GLU A 132 4.07 -26.11 -19.59
C GLU A 132 4.33 -27.58 -19.88
N GLU A 133 5.07 -28.28 -19.02
CA GLU A 133 5.22 -29.74 -19.08
C GLU A 133 3.89 -30.48 -18.85
N HIS A 134 3.05 -29.99 -17.93
CA HIS A 134 1.71 -30.55 -17.70
C HIS A 134 0.75 -30.32 -18.88
N LEU A 135 0.85 -29.17 -19.55
CA LEU A 135 -0.03 -28.81 -20.68
C LEU A 135 0.43 -29.40 -22.01
N THR A 136 1.73 -29.65 -22.16
CA THR A 136 2.32 -30.27 -23.37
C THR A 136 3.14 -31.48 -22.95
N PRO A 137 2.51 -32.63 -22.69
CA PRO A 137 3.27 -33.84 -22.39
C PRO A 137 4.17 -34.14 -23.60
N LYS A 138 5.48 -34.12 -23.38
CA LYS A 138 6.48 -34.51 -24.39
C LYS A 138 6.28 -36.00 -24.69
N GLY A 139 5.46 -36.33 -25.69
CA GLY A 139 5.31 -37.70 -26.20
C GLY A 139 3.98 -37.98 -26.89
N VAL A 140 3.91 -37.68 -28.19
CA VAL A 140 3.68 -38.69 -29.25
C VAL A 140 4.68 -38.40 -30.37
#